data_AF-A0A8J3XHW1-F1
#
_entry.id   AF-A0A8J3XHW1-F1
#
_cell.length_a   1.000
_cell.length_b   1.000
_cell.length_c   1.000
_cell.angle_alpha   90.00
_cell.angle_beta   90.00
_cell.angle_gamma   90.00
#
_symmetry.space_group_name_H-M   'P 1'
#
loop_
_entity.id
_entity.type
_entity.pdbx_description
1 polymer ?
#
loop_
_entity_poly.entity_id
_entity_poly.type
_entity_poly.pdbx_seq_one_letter_code
_entity_poly.pdbx_strand_id
1 'polypeptide(L)'
;MEDRRRLRRQPEYWHGDQWSWQASVMTELVRRHDLPFESGTFPAGLGAVVNRRVASGQVPALVVVHDDEDDWLVGDGETDGEDDNLVVLHISHLVARDPSLSETATLPAGYAAWRSSVSAPWTVEPWVYPDDDE
;
A
#
# COMPACT_ATOMS: atom_id res chain seq x y z
N MET A 1 48.90 15.82 36.42
CA MET A 1 47.71 15.40 37.19
C MET A 1 46.52 16.03 36.49
N GLU A 2 45.58 15.16 36.10
CA GLU A 2 44.38 15.30 35.25
C GLU A 2 43.71 16.69 35.17
N ASP A 3 43.27 17.17 34.01
CA ASP A 3 42.25 16.71 33.04
C ASP A 3 40.80 17.10 33.42
N ARG A 4 40.09 17.58 32.39
CA ARG A 4 38.61 17.61 32.20
C ARG A 4 37.75 18.76 32.74
N ARG A 5 37.24 19.51 31.75
CA ARG A 5 35.82 19.85 31.41
C ARG A 5 35.63 21.36 31.22
N ARG A 6 35.71 21.82 29.98
CA ARG A 6 34.68 21.84 28.92
C ARG A 6 33.74 23.04 29.05
N LEU A 7 33.99 23.97 28.12
CA LEU A 7 33.23 25.15 27.77
C LEU A 7 31.97 24.81 26.98
N ARG A 8 30.93 25.60 27.28
CA ARG A 8 29.86 26.16 26.43
C ARG A 8 28.68 25.27 26.00
N ARG A 9 27.51 25.91 26.17
CA ARG A 9 26.15 25.49 25.87
C ARG A 9 25.84 25.55 24.37
N GLN A 10 25.08 24.57 23.89
CA GLN A 10 24.00 24.74 22.90
C GLN A 10 22.80 23.87 23.36
N PRO A 11 21.55 24.20 22.99
CA PRO A 11 20.37 23.47 23.45
C PRO A 11 20.12 22.26 22.54
N GLU A 12 20.36 21.07 23.06
CA GLU A 12 19.91 19.81 22.45
C GLU A 12 18.49 19.52 22.92
N TYR A 13 17.56 19.56 21.98
CA TYR A 13 16.18 19.13 22.16
C TYR A 13 16.16 17.61 22.42
N TRP A 14 15.75 17.23 23.62
CA TRP A 14 15.31 15.89 24.02
C TRP A 14 13.80 15.78 23.75
N HIS A 15 13.12 14.67 23.40
CA HIS A 15 13.27 13.21 23.49
C HIS A 15 12.51 12.62 22.26
N GLY A 16 12.66 11.39 21.78
CA GLY A 16 13.34 10.20 22.28
C GLY A 16 13.28 9.09 21.22
N ASP A 17 14.15 8.12 21.40
CA ASP A 17 14.44 6.96 20.55
C ASP A 17 13.24 6.10 20.11
N GLN A 18 13.13 5.96 18.79
CA GLN A 18 12.63 4.87 17.94
C GLN A 18 12.15 5.62 16.69
N TRP A 19 12.77 5.54 15.51
CA TRP A 19 12.96 4.35 14.71
C TRP A 19 14.17 4.54 13.79
N SER A 20 15.30 3.96 14.16
CA SER A 20 16.47 3.84 13.30
C SER A 20 16.70 2.39 12.91
N TRP A 21 15.64 1.66 12.52
CA TRP A 21 15.71 0.39 11.81
C TRP A 21 14.45 0.19 10.96
N GLN A 22 14.48 0.62 9.69
CA GLN A 22 13.75 0.02 8.54
C GLN A 22 13.93 0.76 7.19
N ALA A 23 14.82 1.74 7.09
CA ALA A 23 15.11 2.43 5.82
C ALA A 23 15.83 1.57 4.75
N SER A 24 15.99 0.26 4.94
CA SER A 24 16.57 -0.66 3.94
C SER A 24 15.61 -1.72 3.40
N VAL A 25 14.33 -1.73 3.80
CA VAL A 25 13.32 -2.61 3.17
C VAL A 25 12.42 -1.83 2.20
N MET A 26 12.60 -0.52 2.06
CA MET A 26 11.69 0.39 1.36
C MET A 26 12.19 0.92 0.00
N THR A 27 13.26 0.37 -0.58
CA THR A 27 13.91 0.97 -1.78
C THR A 27 13.94 0.06 -3.01
N GLU A 28 13.24 -1.07 -3.03
CA GLU A 28 13.29 -1.94 -4.21
C GLU A 28 11.95 -2.60 -4.54
N LEU A 29 10.86 -1.84 -4.66
CA LEU A 29 9.65 -2.39 -5.28
C LEU A 29 8.66 -1.44 -5.96
N VAL A 30 9.10 -0.26 -6.41
CA VAL A 30 8.26 0.62 -7.24
C VAL A 30 8.96 0.86 -8.57
N ARG A 31 8.69 0.00 -9.55
CA ARG A 31 8.91 0.34 -10.96
C ARG A 31 7.63 0.99 -11.47
N ARG A 32 7.71 2.29 -11.79
CA ARG A 32 6.70 2.98 -12.61
C ARG A 32 6.56 2.26 -13.94
N HIS A 33 5.36 1.86 -14.29
CA HIS A 33 5.05 1.21 -15.55
C HIS A 33 4.12 2.12 -16.35
N ASP A 34 4.45 2.40 -17.62
CA ASP A 34 3.52 3.09 -18.52
C ASP A 34 2.25 2.23 -18.72
N LEU A 35 1.09 2.82 -18.44
CA LEU A 35 -0.22 2.17 -18.55
C LEU A 35 -0.85 2.37 -19.94
N PRO A 36 -1.74 1.45 -20.38
CA PRO A 36 -2.11 0.20 -19.72
C PRO A 36 -1.02 -0.87 -19.82
N PHE A 37 -0.95 -1.80 -18.86
CA PHE A 37 -0.05 -2.96 -18.99
C PHE A 37 -0.37 -3.69 -20.30
N GLU A 38 0.62 -3.88 -21.16
CA GLU A 38 0.46 -4.36 -22.55
C GLU A 38 -0.30 -5.71 -22.68
N SER A 39 -0.42 -6.47 -21.58
CA SER A 39 -1.08 -7.77 -21.52
C SER A 39 -2.44 -7.79 -20.82
N GLY A 40 -2.92 -6.66 -20.26
CA GLY A 40 -4.13 -6.66 -19.42
C GLY A 40 -4.00 -7.49 -18.14
N THR A 41 -2.76 -7.71 -17.67
CA THR A 41 -2.42 -8.49 -16.49
C THR A 41 -1.41 -7.72 -15.65
N PHE A 42 -1.47 -7.88 -14.33
CA PHE A 42 -0.48 -7.29 -13.43
C PHE A 42 0.95 -7.75 -13.75
N PRO A 43 1.93 -6.84 -13.76
CA PRO A 43 3.34 -7.20 -13.78
C PRO A 43 3.71 -8.05 -12.55
N ALA A 44 4.55 -9.06 -12.74
CA ALA A 44 4.91 -10.00 -11.68
C ALA A 44 5.56 -9.35 -10.44
N GLY A 45 6.20 -8.20 -10.63
CA GLY A 45 6.85 -7.42 -9.57
C GLY A 45 6.08 -6.18 -9.12
N LEU A 46 4.81 -6.04 -9.51
CA LEU A 46 3.98 -4.92 -9.04
C LEU A 46 3.66 -5.11 -7.56
N GLY A 47 4.12 -4.18 -6.73
CA GLY A 47 3.77 -4.08 -5.32
C GLY A 47 2.42 -3.42 -5.13
N ALA A 48 1.71 -3.83 -4.09
CA ALA A 48 0.49 -3.17 -3.62
C ALA A 48 0.54 -3.02 -2.09
N VAL A 49 -0.10 -1.97 -1.59
CA VAL A 49 -0.44 -1.80 -0.18
C VAL A 49 -1.70 -2.61 0.10
N VAL A 50 -1.64 -3.54 1.05
CA VAL A 50 -2.70 -4.54 1.25
C VAL A 50 -3.12 -4.58 2.71
N ASN A 51 -4.43 -4.60 2.97
CA ASN A 51 -4.95 -4.89 4.29
C ASN A 51 -4.46 -6.28 4.76
N ARG A 52 -3.91 -6.36 5.97
CA ARG A 52 -3.26 -7.56 6.51
C ARG A 52 -4.21 -8.75 6.58
N ARG A 53 -5.51 -8.55 6.81
CA ARG A 53 -6.51 -9.63 6.82
C ARG A 53 -6.77 -10.17 5.42
N VAL A 54 -6.67 -9.33 4.40
CA VAL A 54 -6.71 -9.75 2.99
C VAL A 54 -5.42 -10.49 2.62
N ALA A 55 -4.26 -9.96 3.01
CA ALA A 55 -2.96 -10.56 2.76
C ALA A 55 -2.80 -11.95 3.42
N SER A 56 -3.24 -12.10 4.67
CA SER A 56 -3.28 -13.39 5.37
C SER A 56 -4.43 -14.28 4.87
N GLY A 57 -5.39 -13.67 4.19
CA GLY A 57 -6.52 -14.33 3.58
C GLY A 57 -7.59 -14.78 4.56
N GLN A 58 -7.69 -14.09 5.69
CA GLN A 58 -8.77 -14.20 6.67
C GLN A 58 -10.09 -13.62 6.12
N VAL A 59 -10.00 -12.60 5.28
CA VAL A 59 -11.12 -11.97 4.57
C VAL A 59 -10.79 -11.84 3.08
N PRO A 60 -11.80 -11.78 2.19
CA PRO A 60 -11.55 -11.58 0.77
C PRO A 60 -11.15 -10.13 0.45
N ALA A 61 -10.44 -9.93 -0.66
CA ALA A 61 -10.25 -8.61 -1.25
C ALA A 61 -11.60 -8.12 -1.83
N LEU A 62 -12.16 -7.01 -1.38
CA LEU A 62 -13.42 -6.48 -1.90
C LEU A 62 -13.26 -5.13 -2.60
N VAL A 63 -12.10 -4.50 -2.45
CA VAL A 63 -11.73 -3.27 -3.15
C VAL A 63 -10.30 -3.38 -3.69
N VAL A 64 -10.11 -2.91 -4.91
CA VAL A 64 -8.80 -2.61 -5.50
C VAL A 64 -8.82 -1.16 -5.93
N VAL A 65 -7.85 -0.38 -5.46
CA VAL A 65 -7.69 1.03 -5.84
C VAL A 65 -6.41 1.17 -6.64
N HIS A 66 -6.50 1.94 -7.71
CA HIS A 66 -5.33 2.50 -8.39
C HIS A 66 -5.48 4.01 -8.27
N ASP A 67 -4.76 4.60 -7.32
CA ASP A 67 -4.96 6.00 -6.95
C ASP A 67 -4.35 6.95 -7.99
N ASP A 68 -4.41 8.25 -7.74
CA ASP A 68 -3.85 9.25 -8.65
C ASP A 68 -2.32 9.39 -8.56
N GLU A 69 -1.68 8.78 -7.57
CA GLU A 69 -0.22 8.74 -7.39
C GLU A 69 0.44 7.50 -8.04
N ASP A 70 -0.34 6.67 -8.74
CA ASP A 70 0.06 5.41 -9.40
C ASP A 70 0.28 4.25 -8.39
N ASP A 71 -0.22 4.39 -7.16
CA ASP A 71 -0.15 3.36 -6.13
C ASP A 71 -1.34 2.40 -6.21
N TRP A 72 -1.06 1.13 -5.89
CA TRP A 72 -2.05 0.06 -5.87
C TRP A 72 -2.41 -0.31 -4.44
N LEU A 73 -3.70 -0.26 -4.11
CA LEU A 73 -4.22 -0.63 -2.80
C LEU A 73 -5.22 -1.78 -2.92
N VAL A 74 -5.19 -2.72 -1.98
CA VAL A 74 -6.15 -3.82 -1.91
C VAL A 74 -6.70 -3.97 -0.49
N GLY A 75 -8.03 -3.88 -0.37
CA GLY A 75 -8.73 -3.84 0.92
C GLY A 75 -9.91 -4.79 1.00
N ASP A 76 -10.46 -4.93 2.21
CA ASP A 76 -11.66 -5.71 2.50
C ASP A 76 -12.97 -4.92 2.35
N GLY A 77 -12.89 -3.62 2.01
CA GLY A 77 -14.05 -2.76 1.77
C GLY A 77 -14.77 -2.25 3.03
N GLU A 78 -14.34 -2.65 4.23
CA GLU A 78 -14.93 -2.19 5.49
C GLU A 78 -13.94 -1.44 6.40
N THR A 79 -12.68 -1.86 6.42
CA THR A 79 -11.66 -1.25 7.29
C THR A 79 -10.97 -0.10 6.58
N ASP A 80 -11.15 1.11 7.12
CA ASP A 80 -10.28 2.25 6.88
C ASP A 80 -8.85 1.85 7.23
N GLY A 81 -7.90 2.13 6.34
CA GLY A 81 -6.55 1.58 6.36
C GLY A 81 -5.70 2.11 7.51
N GLU A 82 -6.08 1.85 8.76
CA GLU A 82 -5.23 2.09 9.94
C GLU A 82 -3.85 1.47 9.67
N ASP A 83 -2.79 2.28 9.75
CA ASP A 83 -1.41 1.93 9.38
C ASP A 83 -0.95 0.57 9.95
N ASP A 84 -1.35 0.26 11.19
CA ASP A 84 -1.01 -0.99 11.87
C ASP A 84 -1.57 -2.25 11.19
N ASN A 85 -2.53 -2.10 10.28
CA ASN A 85 -3.21 -3.16 9.55
C ASN A 85 -2.78 -3.27 8.08
N LEU A 86 -1.76 -2.55 7.63
CA LEU A 86 -1.27 -2.61 6.24
C LEU A 86 0.02 -3.44 6.10
N VAL A 87 0.22 -4.02 4.92
CA VAL A 87 1.46 -4.71 4.50
C VAL A 87 1.70 -4.46 3.01
N VAL A 88 2.96 -4.47 2.57
CA VAL A 88 3.31 -4.41 1.15
C VAL A 88 3.69 -5.80 0.64
N LEU A 89 3.09 -6.22 -0.46
CA LEU A 89 3.41 -7.49 -1.12
C LEU A 89 3.13 -7.41 -2.63
N HIS A 90 3.62 -8.41 -3.38
CA HIS A 90 3.32 -8.49 -4.80
C HIS A 90 1.86 -8.85 -5.03
N ILE A 91 1.16 -8.09 -5.88
CA ILE A 91 -0.25 -8.36 -6.21
C ILE A 91 -0.45 -9.76 -6.81
N SER A 92 0.58 -10.33 -7.43
CA SER A 92 0.59 -11.71 -7.95
C SER A 92 0.33 -12.77 -6.88
N HIS A 93 0.71 -12.54 -5.62
CA HIS A 93 0.36 -13.44 -4.51
C HIS A 93 -1.14 -13.43 -4.21
N LEU A 94 -1.80 -12.28 -4.37
CA LEU A 94 -3.25 -12.17 -4.21
C LEU A 94 -3.97 -12.83 -5.39
N VAL A 95 -3.52 -12.56 -6.63
CA VAL A 95 -4.07 -13.17 -7.84
C VAL A 95 -3.98 -14.70 -7.82
N ALA A 96 -2.89 -15.25 -7.27
CA ALA A 96 -2.76 -16.70 -7.12
C ALA A 96 -3.83 -17.31 -6.20
N ARG A 97 -4.34 -16.53 -5.25
CA ARG A 97 -5.38 -16.94 -4.28
C ARG A 97 -6.78 -16.61 -4.79
N ASP A 98 -6.92 -15.52 -5.53
CA ASP A 98 -8.13 -15.08 -6.19
C ASP A 98 -7.84 -14.59 -7.63
N PRO A 99 -8.04 -15.45 -8.63
CA PRO A 99 -7.77 -15.13 -10.03
C PRO A 99 -8.61 -13.97 -10.59
N SER A 100 -9.79 -13.71 -10.02
CA SER A 100 -10.67 -12.61 -10.50
C SER A 100 -10.08 -11.22 -10.24
N LEU A 101 -9.05 -11.11 -9.38
CA LEU A 101 -8.29 -9.87 -9.25
C LEU A 101 -7.61 -9.47 -10.55
N SER A 102 -7.26 -10.41 -11.43
CA SER A 102 -6.65 -10.08 -12.73
C SER A 102 -7.52 -9.18 -13.60
N GLU A 103 -8.85 -9.19 -13.39
CA GLU A 103 -9.80 -8.34 -14.11
C GLU A 103 -9.59 -6.83 -13.79
N THR A 104 -9.01 -6.51 -12.63
CA THR A 104 -8.73 -5.13 -12.22
C THR A 104 -7.38 -4.59 -12.72
N ALA A 105 -6.59 -5.40 -13.44
CA ALA A 105 -5.28 -4.97 -13.94
C ALA A 105 -5.34 -3.84 -14.98
N THR A 106 -6.53 -3.56 -15.54
CA THR A 106 -6.75 -2.46 -16.49
C THR A 106 -7.32 -1.20 -15.87
N LEU A 107 -7.44 -1.17 -14.53
CA LEU A 107 -7.98 -0.03 -13.78
C LEU A 107 -7.12 1.23 -14.05
N PRO A 108 -7.69 2.32 -14.57
CA PRO A 108 -6.96 3.58 -14.75
C PRO A 108 -6.63 4.22 -13.40
N ALA A 109 -5.60 5.09 -13.38
CA ALA A 109 -5.25 5.87 -12.19
C ALA A 109 -6.43 6.77 -11.77
N GLY A 110 -6.62 6.92 -10.46
CA GLY A 110 -7.75 7.64 -9.87
C GLY A 110 -9.07 6.86 -9.88
N TYR A 111 -9.04 5.53 -9.94
CA TYR A 111 -10.24 4.68 -9.92
C TYR A 111 -10.13 3.56 -8.90
N ALA A 112 -11.29 3.09 -8.46
CA ALA A 112 -11.44 1.91 -7.61
C ALA A 112 -12.38 0.89 -8.27
N ALA A 113 -12.07 -0.38 -8.09
CA ALA A 113 -12.93 -1.50 -8.41
C ALA A 113 -13.46 -2.12 -7.11
N TRP A 114 -14.78 -2.25 -7.02
CA TRP A 114 -15.50 -2.77 -5.85
C TRP A 114 -16.26 -4.04 -6.17
N ARG A 115 -16.40 -4.94 -5.21
CA ARG A 115 -17.32 -6.09 -5.31
C ARG A 115 -17.88 -6.46 -3.95
N SER A 116 -19.04 -7.10 -3.92
CA SER A 116 -19.70 -7.50 -2.67
C SER A 116 -19.24 -8.86 -2.12
N SER A 117 -18.57 -9.68 -2.93
CA SER A 117 -18.03 -10.99 -2.55
C SER A 117 -17.05 -11.49 -3.60
N VAL A 118 -16.30 -12.57 -3.31
CA VAL A 118 -15.33 -13.18 -4.25
C VAL A 118 -15.95 -13.58 -5.60
N SER A 119 -17.23 -13.94 -5.63
CA SER A 119 -17.93 -14.34 -6.85
C SER A 119 -18.77 -13.23 -7.49
N ALA A 120 -18.81 -12.04 -6.88
CA ALA A 120 -19.51 -10.90 -7.45
C ALA A 120 -18.63 -10.20 -8.51
N PRO A 121 -19.23 -9.67 -9.59
CA PRO A 121 -18.49 -8.88 -10.56
C PRO A 121 -17.93 -7.60 -9.93
N TRP A 122 -16.84 -7.09 -10.51
CA TRP A 122 -16.28 -5.80 -10.16
C TRP A 122 -17.13 -4.65 -10.73
N THR A 123 -17.34 -3.62 -9.92
CA THR A 123 -17.93 -2.34 -10.30
C THR A 123 -16.84 -1.28 -10.19
N VAL A 124 -16.57 -0.57 -11.29
CA VAL A 124 -15.52 0.44 -11.36
C VAL A 124 -16.11 1.83 -11.18
N GLU A 125 -15.52 2.62 -10.28
CA GLU A 125 -15.95 3.97 -9.95
C GLU A 125 -14.73 4.89 -9.77
N PRO A 126 -14.84 6.20 -10.04
CA PRO A 126 -13.78 7.16 -9.70
C PRO A 126 -13.43 7.09 -8.22
N TRP A 127 -12.15 7.10 -7.91
CA TRP A 127 -11.63 7.13 -6.54
C TRP A 127 -11.08 8.51 -6.23
N VAL A 128 -11.48 9.03 -5.08
CA VAL A 128 -10.89 10.21 -4.45
C VAL A 128 -10.62 9.83 -3.01
N TYR A 129 -9.47 10.26 -2.48
CA TYR A 129 -9.29 10.21 -1.04
C TYR A 129 -10.41 11.04 -0.41
N PRO A 130 -11.13 10.50 0.59
CA PRO A 130 -11.98 11.35 1.40
C PRO A 130 -11.06 12.44 1.94
N ASP A 131 -11.34 13.70 1.63
CA ASP A 131 -10.58 14.83 2.18
C ASP A 131 -10.45 14.57 3.68
N ASP A 132 -9.21 14.55 4.19
CA ASP A 132 -8.94 14.71 5.62
C ASP A 132 -9.47 16.11 5.96
N ASP A 133 -10.78 16.24 6.20
CA ASP A 133 -11.40 17.47 6.68
C ASP A 133 -10.65 17.87 7.96
N GLU A 134 -9.80 18.90 7.84
CA GLU A 134 -8.94 19.49 8.89
C GLU A 134 -9.66 19.77 10.22
#